data_AF-A0A8S4G6U9-F1
#
_entry.id   AF-A0A8S4G6U9-F1
#
_cell.length_a   1.000
_cell.length_b   1.000
_cell.length_c   1.000
_cell.angle_alpha   90.00
_cell.angle_beta   90.00
_cell.angle_gamma   90.00
#
_symmetry.space_group_name_H-M   'P 1'
#
loop_
_entity.id
_entity.type
_entity.pdbx_description
1 polymer ?
#
loop_
_entity_poly.entity_id
_entity_poly.type
_entity_poly.pdbx_seq_one_letter_code
_entity_poly.pdbx_strand_id
1 'polypeptide(L)'
;MSVAKLGELVKKRGSYKAKMTQFMTFLKLMPDSGHSLTPSQVLELEMRVSRLEVLYSEFDALQTELELLSEDVDERYSEREQFETQYYAQLSRARELLAAAPAPPPPRPAWTAPAPAALVASTTS
;
A
#
# COMPACT_ATOMS: atom_id res chain seq x y z
N MET A 1 8.81 -30.50 21.81
CA MET A 1 8.98 -29.89 20.48
C MET A 1 10.34 -29.20 20.45
N SER A 2 11.07 -29.25 19.33
CA SER A 2 12.52 -29.02 19.34
C SER A 2 12.91 -27.54 19.11
N VAL A 3 14.01 -27.14 19.73
CA VAL A 3 14.73 -25.87 19.52
C VAL A 3 14.93 -25.56 18.02
N ALA A 4 15.06 -26.59 17.18
CA ALA A 4 15.18 -26.45 15.73
C ALA A 4 13.99 -25.72 15.09
N LYS A 5 12.76 -26.05 15.49
CA LYS A 5 11.54 -25.42 14.98
C LYS A 5 11.46 -23.94 15.35
N LEU A 6 11.84 -23.60 16.59
CA LEU A 6 11.90 -22.20 17.05
C LEU A 6 12.90 -21.39 16.22
N GLY A 7 14.09 -21.95 15.96
CA GLY A 7 15.11 -21.31 15.12
C GLY A 7 14.66 -21.07 13.68
N GLU A 8 13.90 -22.01 13.08
CA GLU A 8 13.32 -21.83 11.75
C GLU A 8 12.29 -20.70 11.71
N LEU A 9 11.40 -20.64 12.70
CA LEU A 9 10.40 -19.59 12.80
C LEU A 9 11.04 -18.21 12.98
N VAL A 10 12.09 -18.09 13.80
CA VAL A 10 12.85 -16.83 13.96
C VAL A 10 13.50 -16.40 12.65
N LYS A 11 14.10 -17.33 11.89
CA LYS A 11 14.65 -17.02 10.56
C LYS A 11 13.57 -16.54 9.60
N LYS A 12 12.40 -17.19 9.62
CA LYS A 12 11.28 -16.82 8.76
C LYS A 12 10.66 -15.46 9.16
N ARG A 13 10.62 -15.12 10.45
CA ARG A 13 10.31 -13.76 10.94
C ARG A 13 11.25 -12.72 10.32
N GLY A 14 12.55 -12.99 10.30
CA GLY A 14 13.55 -12.13 9.64
C GLY A 14 13.25 -11.88 8.16
N SER A 15 12.81 -12.91 7.43
CA SER A 15 12.38 -12.78 6.03
C SER A 15 11.16 -11.86 5.87
N TYR A 16 10.18 -11.95 6.76
CA TYR A 16 9.02 -11.05 6.75
C TYR A 16 9.41 -9.59 7.05
N LYS A 17 10.29 -9.36 8.02
CA LYS A 17 10.85 -8.02 8.30
C LYS A 17 11.58 -7.46 7.07
N ALA A 18 12.37 -8.28 6.37
CA ALA A 18 13.05 -7.84 5.16
C ALA A 18 12.08 -7.42 4.03
N LYS A 19 10.99 -8.16 3.85
CA LYS A 19 9.93 -7.80 2.87
C LYS A 19 9.20 -6.51 3.25
N MET A 20 8.93 -6.28 4.55
CA MET A 20 8.42 -5.00 5.04
C MET A 20 9.36 -3.85 4.70
N THR A 21 10.66 -4.02 4.96
CA THR A 21 11.70 -3.02 4.62
C THR A 21 11.75 -2.72 3.12
N GLN A 22 11.57 -3.73 2.26
CA GLN A 22 11.50 -3.52 0.82
C GLN A 22 10.29 -2.67 0.43
N PHE A 23 9.12 -2.94 1.02
CA PHE A 23 7.91 -2.14 0.80
C PHE A 23 8.10 -0.69 1.29
N MET A 24 8.67 -0.49 2.48
CA MET A 24 9.05 0.84 2.99
C MET A 24 9.98 1.57 2.03
N THR A 25 10.99 0.88 1.50
CA THR A 25 11.95 1.45 0.55
C THR A 25 11.26 1.88 -0.74
N PHE A 26 10.32 1.07 -1.24
CA PHE A 26 9.49 1.44 -2.37
C PHE A 26 8.64 2.69 -2.08
N LEU A 27 7.96 2.75 -0.93
CA LEU A 27 7.14 3.93 -0.56
C LEU A 27 7.96 5.21 -0.42
N LYS A 28 9.26 5.14 -0.06
CA LYS A 28 10.14 6.30 -0.04
C LYS A 28 10.42 6.88 -1.44
N LEU A 29 10.24 6.08 -2.49
CA LEU A 29 10.37 6.54 -3.88
C LEU A 29 9.08 7.16 -4.42
N MET A 30 7.97 7.03 -3.69
CA MET A 30 6.71 7.64 -4.07
C MET A 30 6.70 9.14 -3.75
N PRO A 31 6.01 9.96 -4.56
CA PRO A 31 5.87 11.38 -4.30
C PRO A 31 5.29 11.64 -2.91
N ASP A 32 5.74 12.72 -2.28
CA ASP A 32 5.13 13.19 -1.05
C ASP A 32 3.70 13.69 -1.30
N SER A 33 2.92 13.70 -0.22
CA SER A 33 1.51 14.11 -0.18
C SER A 33 1.29 15.40 -0.99
N GLY A 34 0.42 15.34 -2.00
CA GLY A 34 0.06 16.49 -2.84
C GLY A 34 0.41 16.36 -4.33
N HIS A 35 1.14 15.31 -4.72
CA HIS A 35 1.37 14.99 -6.13
C HIS A 35 0.55 13.77 -6.54
N SER A 36 -0.15 13.85 -7.67
CA SER A 36 -0.92 12.73 -8.20
C SER A 36 0.01 11.65 -8.75
N LEU A 37 -0.24 10.39 -8.37
CA LEU A 37 0.40 9.22 -8.96
C LEU A 37 -0.01 9.04 -10.42
N THR A 38 0.88 8.52 -11.25
CA THR A 38 0.51 8.06 -12.59
C THR A 38 -0.40 6.83 -12.48
N PRO A 39 -1.22 6.51 -13.51
CA PRO A 39 -2.04 5.29 -13.50
C PRO A 39 -1.23 4.00 -13.28
N SER A 40 -0.01 3.93 -13.82
CA SER A 40 0.88 2.78 -13.59
C SER A 40 1.36 2.70 -12.14
N GLN A 41 1.69 3.83 -11.51
CA GLN A 41 2.09 3.88 -10.10
C GLN A 41 0.93 3.51 -9.17
N VAL A 42 -0.30 3.93 -9.49
CA VAL A 42 -1.50 3.54 -8.74
C VAL A 42 -1.66 2.01 -8.77
N LEU A 43 -1.68 1.41 -9.96
CA LEU A 43 -1.81 -0.04 -10.10
C LEU A 43 -0.69 -0.79 -9.38
N GLU A 44 0.56 -0.33 -9.53
CA GLU A 44 1.71 -0.96 -8.88
C GLU A 44 1.63 -0.87 -7.34
N LEU A 45 1.16 0.26 -6.81
CA LEU A 45 0.95 0.48 -5.39
C LEU A 45 -0.20 -0.40 -4.85
N GLU A 46 -1.31 -0.52 -5.58
CA GLU A 46 -2.42 -1.43 -5.22
C GLU A 46 -1.94 -2.88 -5.11
N MET A 47 -1.19 -3.38 -6.10
CA MET A 47 -0.65 -4.74 -6.06
C MET A 47 0.26 -4.96 -4.85
N ARG A 48 1.12 -3.98 -4.52
CA ARG A 48 2.01 -4.08 -3.36
C ARG A 48 1.27 -3.98 -2.04
N VAL A 49 0.21 -3.17 -1.95
CA VAL A 49 -0.66 -3.10 -0.77
C VAL A 49 -1.33 -4.45 -0.52
N SER A 50 -1.95 -5.05 -1.54
CA SER A 50 -2.55 -6.39 -1.39
C SER A 50 -1.52 -7.43 -0.99
N ARG A 51 -0.29 -7.35 -1.53
CA ARG A 51 0.80 -8.25 -1.12
C ARG A 51 1.24 -8.03 0.32
N LEU A 52 1.22 -6.79 0.80
CA LEU A 52 1.56 -6.44 2.18
C LEU A 52 0.53 -6.95 3.18
N GLU A 53 -0.76 -6.91 2.84
CA GLU A 53 -1.83 -7.44 3.69
C GLU A 53 -1.70 -8.96 3.86
N VAL A 54 -1.37 -9.68 2.78
CA VAL A 54 -1.04 -11.12 2.85
C VAL A 54 0.24 -11.37 3.66
N LEU A 55 1.26 -10.52 3.50
CA LEU A 55 2.48 -10.61 4.30
C LEU A 55 2.19 -10.50 5.80
N TYR A 56 1.29 -9.59 6.18
CA TYR A 56 0.90 -9.37 7.57
C TYR A 56 0.18 -10.59 8.15
N SER A 57 -0.78 -11.19 7.43
CA SER A 57 -1.47 -12.39 7.92
C SER A 57 -0.51 -13.59 8.08
N GLU A 58 0.44 -13.74 7.16
CA GLU A 58 1.49 -14.76 7.28
C GLU A 58 2.43 -14.51 8.47
N PHE A 59 2.77 -13.25 8.73
CA PHE A 59 3.58 -12.85 9.88
C PHE A 59 2.82 -13.10 11.20
N ASP A 60 1.55 -12.70 11.29
CA ASP A 60 0.72 -12.83 12.49
C ASP A 60 0.59 -14.29 12.93
N ALA A 61 0.31 -15.19 11.98
CA ALA A 61 0.26 -16.63 12.23
C ALA A 61 1.62 -17.16 12.74
N LEU A 62 2.73 -16.75 12.10
CA LEU A 62 4.08 -17.15 12.50
C LEU A 62 4.44 -16.62 13.89
N GLN A 63 4.11 -15.38 14.17
CA GLN A 63 4.45 -14.70 15.41
C GLN A 63 3.65 -15.29 16.58
N THR A 64 2.39 -15.67 16.34
CA THR A 64 1.59 -16.44 17.30
C THR A 64 2.23 -17.80 17.61
N GLU A 65 2.74 -18.51 16.59
CA GLU A 65 3.47 -19.78 16.80
C GLU A 65 4.75 -19.57 17.62
N LEU A 66 5.47 -18.46 17.40
CA LEU A 66 6.64 -18.09 18.20
C LEU A 66 6.29 -17.79 19.66
N GLU A 67 5.20 -17.08 19.91
CA GLU A 67 4.73 -16.71 21.26
C GLU A 67 4.30 -17.93 22.06
N LEU A 68 3.67 -18.92 21.41
CA LEU A 68 3.27 -20.18 22.05
C LEU A 68 4.45 -21.12 22.36
N LEU A 69 5.56 -21.00 21.63
CA LEU A 69 6.72 -21.89 21.75
C LEU A 69 7.88 -21.31 22.56
N SER A 70 7.87 -20.01 22.85
CA SER A 70 8.96 -19.30 23.53
C SER A 70 8.73 -19.28 25.04
N GLU A 71 9.80 -19.51 25.82
CA GLU A 71 9.78 -19.27 27.27
C GLU A 71 9.90 -17.78 27.61
N ASP A 72 10.57 -17.02 26.74
CA ASP A 72 10.65 -15.55 26.80
C ASP A 72 9.57 -14.98 25.87
N VAL A 73 8.44 -14.60 26.43
CA VAL A 73 7.28 -14.09 25.69
C VAL A 73 7.35 -12.57 25.50
N ASP A 74 8.07 -11.86 26.37
CA ASP A 74 8.18 -10.40 26.34
C ASP A 74 8.95 -9.92 25.10
N GLU A 75 10.07 -10.58 24.76
CA GLU A 75 10.80 -10.29 23.51
C GLU A 75 9.90 -10.52 22.29
N ARG A 76 9.02 -11.52 22.35
CA ARG A 76 8.12 -11.88 21.24
C ARG A 76 7.03 -10.83 21.07
N TYR A 77 6.40 -10.40 22.15
CA TYR A 77 5.43 -9.31 22.10
C TYR A 77 6.05 -8.00 21.63
N SER A 78 7.27 -7.68 22.06
CA SER A 78 7.98 -6.50 21.57
C SER A 78 8.25 -6.56 20.06
N GLU A 79 8.66 -7.73 19.54
CA GLU A 79 8.86 -7.92 18.10
C GLU A 79 7.55 -7.77 17.30
N ARG A 80 6.42 -8.24 17.85
CA ARG A 80 5.09 -8.02 17.27
C ARG A 80 4.75 -6.53 17.21
N GLU A 81 4.85 -5.84 18.33
CA GLU A 81 4.51 -4.42 18.44
C GLU A 81 5.34 -3.57 17.46
N GLN A 82 6.65 -3.84 17.37
CA GLN A 82 7.54 -3.15 16.43
C GLN A 82 7.13 -3.37 14.97
N PHE A 83 6.79 -4.62 14.61
CA PHE A 83 6.37 -4.95 13.25
C PHE A 83 5.02 -4.32 12.91
N GLU A 84 4.03 -4.42 13.81
CA GLU A 84 2.69 -3.87 13.64
C GLU A 84 2.71 -2.34 13.52
N THR A 85 3.50 -1.67 14.36
CA THR A 85 3.69 -0.22 14.29
C THR A 85 4.20 0.20 12.91
N GLN A 86 5.18 -0.52 12.35
CA GLN A 86 5.69 -0.25 11.01
C GLN A 86 4.65 -0.58 9.94
N TYR A 87 4.02 -1.75 10.01
CA TYR A 87 3.00 -2.19 9.07
C TYR A 87 1.86 -1.19 8.94
N TYR A 88 1.21 -0.82 10.05
CA TYR A 88 0.07 0.09 10.02
C TYR A 88 0.47 1.49 9.55
N ALA A 89 1.63 2.00 9.95
CA ALA A 89 2.13 3.28 9.49
C ALA A 89 2.43 3.31 7.98
N GLN A 90 2.94 2.22 7.41
CA GLN A 90 3.19 2.14 5.97
C GLN A 90 1.92 1.88 5.17
N LEU A 91 1.02 1.03 5.68
CA LEU A 91 -0.25 0.73 5.03
C LEU A 91 -1.12 1.98 4.97
N SER A 92 -1.22 2.75 6.06
CA SER A 92 -1.97 4.01 6.07
C SER A 92 -1.42 4.99 5.04
N ARG A 93 -0.10 5.21 5.02
CA ARG A 93 0.56 6.08 4.03
C ARG A 93 0.26 5.62 2.59
N ALA A 94 0.34 4.32 2.33
CA ALA A 94 0.04 3.77 1.00
C ALA A 94 -1.43 4.00 0.61
N ARG A 95 -2.37 3.80 1.55
CA ARG A 95 -3.80 4.03 1.33
C ARG A 95 -4.12 5.51 1.10
N GLU A 96 -3.46 6.42 1.80
CA GLU A 96 -3.57 7.87 1.58
C GLU A 96 -3.11 8.27 0.17
N LEU A 97 -1.98 7.73 -0.29
CA LEU A 97 -1.48 7.96 -1.64
C LEU A 97 -2.44 7.45 -2.72
N LEU A 98 -3.08 6.30 -2.50
CA LEU A 98 -4.11 5.75 -3.40
C LEU A 98 -5.38 6.59 -3.39
N ALA A 99 -5.82 7.06 -2.22
CA ALA A 99 -7.01 7.91 -2.09
C ALA A 99 -6.82 9.30 -2.71
N ALA A 100 -5.60 9.82 -2.73
CA ALA A 100 -5.24 11.09 -3.35
C ALA A 100 -5.12 10.99 -4.89
N ALA A 101 -5.19 9.79 -5.47
CA ALA A 101 -5.19 9.63 -6.92
C ALA A 101 -6.47 10.27 -7.50
N PRO A 102 -6.36 11.06 -8.58
CA PRO A 102 -7.52 11.74 -9.15
C PRO A 102 -8.55 10.71 -9.59
N ALA A 103 -9.78 10.83 -9.07
CA ALA A 103 -10.91 10.08 -9.58
C ALA A 103 -11.06 10.39 -11.08
N PRO A 104 -11.41 9.40 -11.94
CA PRO A 104 -11.71 9.69 -13.33
C PRO A 104 -12.76 10.80 -13.38
N PRO A 105 -12.58 11.84 -14.25
CA PRO A 105 -13.54 12.92 -14.34
C PRO A 105 -14.93 12.32 -14.63
N PRO A 106 -15.99 12.86 -14.01
CA PRO A 106 -17.33 12.35 -14.26
C PRO A 106 -17.61 12.37 -15.78
N PRO A 107 -18.32 11.37 -16.31
CA PRO A 107 -18.64 11.32 -17.73
C PRO A 107 -19.30 12.65 -18.12
N ARG A 108 -18.72 13.32 -19.12
CA ARG A 108 -19.22 14.61 -19.59
C ARG A 108 -20.68 14.40 -20.02
N PRO A 109 -21.65 15.16 -19.50
CA PRO A 109 -23.04 14.92 -19.82
C PRO A 109 -23.27 15.15 -21.31
N ALA A 110 -24.00 14.22 -21.94
CA ALA A 110 -24.17 14.09 -23.39
C ALA A 110 -24.78 15.32 -24.10
N TRP A 111 -25.29 16.30 -23.35
CA TRP A 111 -25.90 17.52 -23.88
C TRP A 111 -24.93 18.70 -24.03
N THR A 112 -23.67 18.56 -23.62
CA THR A 112 -22.63 19.59 -23.84
C THR A 112 -21.99 19.47 -25.23
N ALA A 113 -22.80 19.54 -26.28
CA ALA A 113 -22.29 19.84 -27.62
C ALA A 113 -21.91 21.34 -27.68
N PRO A 114 -20.78 21.73 -28.29
CA PRO A 114 -20.50 23.14 -28.52
C PRO A 114 -21.60 23.73 -29.41
N ALA A 115 -22.12 24.89 -29.01
CA ALA A 115 -23.07 25.64 -29.83
C ALA A 115 -22.45 25.90 -31.22
N PRO A 116 -23.21 25.76 -32.32
CA PRO A 116 -22.67 26.05 -33.64
C PRO A 116 -22.26 27.52 -33.69
N ALA A 117 -21.02 27.76 -34.16
CA ALA A 117 -20.51 29.10 -34.38
C ALA A 117 -21.49 29.84 -35.29
N ALA A 118 -22.10 30.90 -34.77
CA ALA A 118 -22.96 31.78 -35.55
C ALA A 118 -22.11 32.35 -36.70
N LEU A 119 -22.45 31.95 -37.92
CA LEU A 119 -21.92 32.50 -39.16
C LEU A 119 -22.34 33.98 -39.21
N VAL A 120 -21.44 34.86 -38.79
CA VAL A 120 -21.62 36.31 -38.93
C VAL A 120 -21.60 36.68 -40.41
N ALA A 121 -22.56 37.54 -40.76
CA ALA A 121 -22.95 37.96 -42.09
C ALA A 121 -21.81 38.49 -42.97
N SER A 122 -22.00 38.40 -44.29
CA SER A 122 -21.44 39.38 -45.22
C SER A 122 -22.51 39.77 -46.22
N THR A 123 -23.08 40.93 -45.94
CA THR A 123 -23.82 41.80 -46.85
C THR A 123 -22.91 42.20 -48.02
N THR A 124 -23.38 42.10 -49.25
CA THR A 124 -22.89 42.96 -50.34
C THR A 124 -24.05 43.31 -51.28
N SER A 125 -24.05 44.59 -51.65
CA SER A 125 -24.98 45.38 -52.46
C SER A 125 -25.43 44.79 -53.79
#